data_AF-A0A804LPN0-F1
#
_entry.id   AF-A0A804LPN0-F1
#
_cell.length_a   1.000
_cell.length_b   1.000
_cell.length_c   1.000
_cell.angle_alpha   90.00
_cell.angle_beta   90.00
_cell.angle_gamma   90.00
#
_symmetry.space_group_name_H-M   'P 1'
#
loop_
_entity.id
_entity.type
_entity.pdbx_description
1 polymer ?
#
loop_
_entity_poly.entity_id
_entity_poly.type
_entity_poly.pdbx_seq_one_letter_code
_entity_poly.pdbx_strand_id
1 'polypeptide(L)'
;MEPSRGAAGGARRWGEAETEGDAAEEGRRAEDGGEVSLREWLDRPGRAVEAAECLHVFRQVAEAVAVAHAPGVVVGSARPSCFVVSPPFARVAFIESAFGSDASGSCSGSDADPDASPPRRGDGAGRGEERAGKSFPLKSVLAMELNWYTSPEEADDSAATFASDVYRLGVLLFELFCTFETMEDKMRAMATANLRHRVLPPQLLLKWPKEASFCQLLMHPVPETRPKMRFGMLLGVKFLLR
;
A
#
# COMPACT_ATOMS: atom_id res chain seq x y z
N MET A 1 6.37 89.30 -25.56
CA MET A 1 5.37 88.23 -25.48
C MET A 1 5.85 87.28 -24.40
N GLU A 2 5.46 87.52 -23.15
CA GLU A 2 5.58 86.50 -22.08
C GLU A 2 4.53 85.41 -22.31
N PRO A 3 4.76 84.17 -21.87
CA PRO A 3 4.24 83.81 -20.54
C PRO A 3 5.13 82.90 -19.68
N SER A 4 5.10 83.21 -18.37
CA SER A 4 4.82 82.35 -17.19
C SER A 4 5.73 81.13 -16.93
N ARG A 5 6.57 81.12 -15.88
CA ARG A 5 6.33 81.07 -14.41
C ARG A 5 5.68 79.78 -13.87
N GLY A 6 6.41 79.14 -12.94
CA GLY A 6 5.93 78.23 -11.89
C GLY A 6 6.87 77.01 -11.72
N ALA A 7 7.96 77.06 -10.93
CA ALA A 7 8.04 76.93 -9.46
C ALA A 7 7.52 75.56 -8.95
N ALA A 8 8.09 74.84 -7.99
CA ALA A 8 9.32 74.90 -7.18
C ALA A 8 9.32 73.63 -6.29
N GLY A 9 10.49 73.24 -5.76
CA GLY A 9 10.64 72.42 -4.55
C GLY A 9 10.69 70.90 -4.79
N GLY A 10 11.60 70.13 -4.24
CA GLY A 10 12.62 70.41 -3.22
C GLY A 10 12.71 69.22 -2.26
N ALA A 11 13.86 68.53 -2.28
CA ALA A 11 14.45 67.79 -1.15
C ALA A 11 13.69 66.50 -0.69
N ARG A 12 14.25 65.42 -0.13
CA ARG A 12 15.56 65.10 0.46
C ARG A 12 15.88 63.61 0.26
N ARG A 13 17.17 63.37 0.04
CA ARG A 13 17.99 62.17 0.28
C ARG A 13 17.70 61.49 1.62
N TRP A 14 17.65 60.15 1.61
CA TRP A 14 18.01 59.27 2.72
C TRP A 14 18.98 58.22 2.19
N GLY A 15 20.14 58.10 2.85
CA GLY A 15 21.20 57.16 2.51
C GLY A 15 21.08 55.84 3.29
N GLU A 16 21.65 54.81 2.66
CA GLU A 16 22.53 53.75 3.19
C GLU A 16 22.30 53.25 4.62
N ALA A 17 22.02 51.95 4.77
CA ALA A 17 23.00 50.98 5.30
C ALA A 17 22.36 49.57 5.46
N GLU A 18 23.04 48.59 4.87
CA GLU A 18 23.32 47.25 5.42
C GLU A 18 22.17 46.39 5.96
N THR A 19 21.93 45.25 5.29
CA THR A 19 22.03 43.94 5.96
C THR A 19 22.39 42.87 4.94
N GLU A 20 23.51 42.23 5.22
CA GLU A 20 23.94 40.90 4.82
C GLU A 20 22.75 39.92 4.89
N GLY A 21 22.21 39.56 3.73
CA GLY A 21 21.19 38.56 3.56
C GLY A 21 21.82 37.37 2.87
N ASP A 22 22.28 36.43 3.69
CA ASP A 22 22.61 35.05 3.38
C ASP A 22 21.76 34.55 2.21
N ALA A 23 22.37 34.51 1.01
CA ALA A 23 21.78 33.81 -0.12
C ALA A 23 21.93 32.34 0.21
N ALA A 24 20.95 31.84 0.99
CA ALA A 24 20.72 30.44 1.20
C ALA A 24 20.74 29.79 -0.19
N GLU A 25 21.86 29.13 -0.46
CA GLU A 25 21.95 28.00 -1.34
C GLU A 25 20.86 27.06 -0.86
N GLU A 26 19.65 27.22 -1.43
CA GLU A 26 18.60 26.24 -1.36
C GLU A 26 19.13 25.08 -2.19
N GLY A 27 19.99 24.32 -1.53
CA GLY A 27 20.42 23.02 -1.95
C GLY A 27 19.14 22.31 -2.30
N ARG A 28 18.97 22.06 -3.59
CA ARG A 28 18.25 20.88 -4.04
C ARG A 28 18.90 19.74 -3.29
N ARG A 29 18.34 19.41 -2.12
CA ARG A 29 18.45 18.09 -1.55
C ARG A 29 17.84 17.25 -2.66
N ALA A 30 18.71 16.69 -3.49
CA ALA A 30 18.39 15.47 -4.18
C ALA A 30 17.91 14.56 -3.05
N GLU A 31 16.58 14.39 -2.96
CA GLU A 31 16.05 13.30 -2.17
C GLU A 31 16.80 12.08 -2.68
N ASP A 32 17.63 11.52 -1.80
CA ASP A 32 18.33 10.28 -2.05
C ASP A 32 17.22 9.24 -2.22
N GLY A 33 16.76 9.13 -3.47
CA GLY A 33 15.55 8.44 -3.89
C GLY A 33 15.84 6.95 -3.91
N GLY A 34 16.17 6.42 -2.75
CA GLY A 34 16.38 5.01 -2.53
C GLY A 34 15.11 4.23 -2.90
N GLU A 35 15.34 3.00 -3.33
CA GLU A 35 14.29 2.03 -3.54
C GLU A 35 13.52 1.82 -2.22
N VAL A 36 12.20 1.99 -2.25
CA VAL A 36 11.33 1.78 -1.08
C VAL A 36 10.35 0.65 -1.36
N SER A 37 9.84 -0.02 -0.33
CA SER A 37 8.72 -0.96 -0.53
C SER A 37 7.46 -0.23 -1.00
N LEU A 38 6.59 -0.89 -1.77
CA LEU A 38 5.30 -0.31 -2.16
C LEU A 38 4.42 -0.03 -0.92
N ARG A 39 4.54 -0.85 0.13
CA ARG A 39 3.91 -0.58 1.43
C ARG A 39 4.34 0.76 2.01
N GLU A 40 5.65 0.97 2.12
CA GLU A 40 6.21 2.23 2.61
C GLU A 40 5.81 3.43 1.74
N TRP A 41 5.79 3.26 0.41
CA TRP A 41 5.32 4.29 -0.51
C TRP A 41 3.85 4.66 -0.28
N LEU A 42 2.97 3.66 -0.06
CA LEU A 42 1.54 3.87 0.21
C LEU A 42 1.28 4.56 1.56
N ASP A 43 2.15 4.33 2.54
CA ASP A 43 2.02 4.84 3.92
C ASP A 43 2.70 6.21 4.12
N ARG A 44 3.26 6.82 3.05
CA ARG A 44 3.89 8.14 3.13
C ARG A 44 2.88 9.19 3.66
N PRO A 45 3.20 9.91 4.75
CA PRO A 45 2.31 10.90 5.31
C PRO A 45 2.08 12.03 4.30
N GLY A 46 0.82 12.43 4.11
CA GLY A 46 0.46 13.49 3.17
C GLY A 46 0.59 13.10 1.69
N ARG A 47 0.71 11.81 1.35
CA ARG A 47 0.74 11.34 -0.05
C ARG A 47 -0.44 11.90 -0.83
N ALA A 48 -0.15 12.63 -1.91
CA ALA A 48 -1.15 13.03 -2.90
C ALA A 48 -1.47 11.86 -3.85
N VAL A 49 -2.71 11.75 -4.30
CA VAL A 49 -3.11 10.77 -5.32
C VAL A 49 -2.85 11.34 -6.70
N GLU A 50 -1.65 11.10 -7.21
CA GLU A 50 -1.29 11.35 -8.61
C GLU A 50 -1.75 10.15 -9.46
N ALA A 51 -2.86 10.33 -10.18
CA ALA A 51 -3.52 9.22 -10.90
C ALA A 51 -2.59 8.52 -11.90
N ALA A 52 -1.78 9.29 -12.64
CA ALA A 52 -0.85 8.72 -13.61
C ALA A 52 0.19 7.81 -12.93
N GLU A 53 0.74 8.24 -11.80
CA GLU A 53 1.70 7.43 -11.02
C GLU A 53 1.03 6.19 -10.42
N CYS A 54 -0.14 6.36 -9.82
CA CYS A 54 -0.92 5.27 -9.23
C CYS A 54 -1.29 4.20 -10.27
N LEU A 55 -1.78 4.61 -11.45
CA LEU A 55 -2.10 3.68 -12.53
C LEU A 55 -0.85 3.05 -13.13
N HIS A 56 0.28 3.75 -13.16
CA HIS A 56 1.55 3.20 -13.63
C HIS A 56 2.06 2.10 -12.70
N VAL A 57 2.02 2.32 -11.38
CA VAL A 57 2.32 1.30 -10.36
C VAL A 57 1.36 0.12 -10.49
N PHE A 58 0.06 0.39 -10.51
CA PHE A 58 -0.97 -0.64 -10.61
C PHE A 58 -0.78 -1.52 -11.85
N ARG A 59 -0.53 -0.89 -13.01
CA ARG A 59 -0.30 -1.60 -14.27
C ARG A 59 0.90 -2.54 -14.18
N GLN A 60 2.02 -2.09 -13.62
CA GLN A 60 3.22 -2.94 -13.51
C GLN A 60 2.98 -4.16 -12.61
N VAL A 61 2.32 -3.98 -11.46
CA VAL A 61 1.93 -5.08 -10.57
C VAL A 61 0.99 -6.05 -11.29
N ALA A 62 -0.05 -5.51 -11.94
CA ALA A 62 -1.03 -6.28 -12.69
C ALA A 62 -0.39 -7.08 -13.84
N GLU A 63 0.60 -6.51 -14.54
CA GLU A 63 1.37 -7.19 -15.58
C GLU A 63 2.27 -8.29 -15.01
N ALA A 64 2.93 -8.06 -13.87
CA ALA A 64 3.72 -9.09 -13.20
C ALA A 64 2.86 -10.31 -12.80
N VAL A 65 1.67 -10.07 -12.23
CA VAL A 65 0.71 -11.15 -11.92
C VAL A 65 0.22 -11.83 -13.20
N ALA A 66 -0.01 -11.08 -14.29
CA ALA A 66 -0.44 -11.65 -15.57
C ALA A 66 0.62 -12.59 -16.17
N VAL A 67 1.90 -12.22 -16.05
CA VAL A 67 3.03 -13.04 -16.49
C VAL A 67 3.09 -14.35 -15.70
N ALA A 68 2.87 -14.33 -14.39
CA ALA A 68 2.80 -15.55 -13.57
C ALA A 68 1.58 -16.43 -13.91
N HIS A 69 0.43 -15.82 -14.20
CA HIS A 69 -0.79 -16.56 -14.58
C HIS A 69 -0.67 -17.22 -15.96
N ALA A 70 0.16 -16.70 -16.87
CA ALA A 70 0.29 -17.23 -18.23
C ALA A 70 0.73 -18.71 -18.29
N PRO A 71 1.72 -19.18 -17.50
CA PRO A 71 2.04 -20.60 -17.34
C PRO A 71 1.15 -21.34 -16.32
N GLY A 72 0.14 -20.69 -15.74
CA GLY A 72 -0.78 -21.31 -14.78
C GLY A 72 -0.31 -21.25 -13.32
N VAL A 73 0.56 -20.29 -12.96
CA VAL A 73 1.02 -20.09 -11.59
C VAL A 73 0.13 -19.06 -10.88
N VAL A 74 -0.42 -19.44 -9.72
CA VAL A 74 -1.08 -18.52 -8.79
C VAL A 74 -0.01 -17.82 -7.96
N VAL A 75 -0.05 -16.49 -7.88
CA VAL A 75 0.94 -15.71 -7.11
C VAL A 75 0.70 -15.88 -5.61
N GLY A 76 -0.56 -15.81 -5.18
CA GLY A 76 -1.02 -16.12 -3.83
C GLY A 76 -0.65 -15.09 -2.75
N SER A 77 0.38 -14.28 -2.99
CA SER A 77 0.96 -13.37 -2.00
C SER A 77 1.15 -11.94 -2.51
N ALA A 78 0.55 -11.57 -3.65
CA ALA A 78 0.67 -10.23 -4.27
C ALA A 78 0.14 -9.12 -3.34
N ARG A 79 1.02 -8.65 -2.45
CA ARG A 79 0.78 -7.63 -1.41
C ARG A 79 1.83 -6.54 -1.52
N PRO A 80 1.58 -5.30 -1.05
CA PRO A 80 2.51 -4.20 -1.22
C PRO A 80 3.93 -4.46 -0.68
N SER A 81 4.11 -5.18 0.42
CA SER A 81 5.47 -5.52 0.89
C SER A 81 6.25 -6.46 -0.05
N CYS A 82 5.60 -7.11 -1.00
CA CYS A 82 6.26 -7.96 -2.02
C CYS A 82 6.78 -7.17 -3.21
N PHE A 83 6.63 -5.84 -3.22
CA PHE A 83 7.05 -4.98 -4.32
C PHE A 83 7.95 -3.85 -3.83
N VAL A 84 8.91 -3.48 -4.67
CA VAL A 84 9.76 -2.30 -4.51
C VAL A 84 9.36 -1.27 -5.55
N VAL A 85 9.33 0.01 -5.16
CA VAL A 85 9.08 1.17 -6.02
C VAL A 85 10.36 2.01 -6.08
N SER A 86 10.89 2.18 -7.29
CA SER A 86 12.12 2.94 -7.53
C SER A 86 11.82 4.28 -8.24
N PRO A 87 12.26 5.42 -7.71
CA PRO A 87 12.27 6.71 -8.41
C PRO A 87 13.15 6.68 -9.68
N PRO A 88 12.98 7.62 -10.64
CA PRO A 88 11.98 8.70 -10.70
C PRO A 88 10.69 8.33 -11.45
N PHE A 89 10.50 7.05 -11.81
CA PHE A 89 9.37 6.62 -12.67
C PHE A 89 8.38 5.67 -11.97
N ALA A 90 8.47 5.52 -10.66
CA ALA A 90 7.71 4.53 -9.89
C ALA A 90 7.81 3.12 -10.52
N ARG A 91 9.03 2.72 -10.89
CA ARG A 91 9.28 1.38 -11.44
C ARG A 91 9.03 0.35 -10.35
N VAL A 92 8.29 -0.71 -10.68
CA VAL A 92 7.93 -1.76 -9.74
C VAL A 92 8.72 -3.02 -10.02
N ALA A 93 9.36 -3.58 -8.99
CA ALA A 93 10.01 -4.89 -9.03
C ALA A 93 9.41 -5.82 -7.97
N PHE A 94 9.24 -7.10 -8.30
CA PHE A 94 8.77 -8.12 -7.35
C PHE A 94 9.93 -8.65 -6.50
N ILE A 95 9.73 -8.74 -5.19
CA ILE A 95 10.69 -9.31 -4.25
C ILE A 95 10.46 -10.81 -4.16
N GLU A 96 11.25 -11.58 -4.91
CA GLU A 96 11.17 -13.04 -4.99
C GLU A 96 11.32 -13.73 -3.62
N SER A 97 12.02 -13.10 -2.67
CA SER A 97 12.26 -13.63 -1.32
C SER A 97 11.08 -13.50 -0.33
N ALA A 98 9.94 -12.91 -0.73
CA ALA A 98 8.77 -12.78 0.15
C ALA A 98 7.85 -14.01 0.16
N PHE A 99 8.20 -15.06 -0.61
CA PHE A 99 7.51 -16.35 -0.61
C PHE A 99 7.88 -17.15 0.65
N GLY A 100 7.43 -16.68 1.81
CA GLY A 100 7.29 -17.55 2.97
C GLY A 100 6.28 -18.63 2.60
N SER A 101 6.74 -19.87 2.48
CA SER A 101 5.91 -21.05 2.26
C SER A 101 4.90 -21.20 3.39
N ASP A 102 3.75 -20.53 3.29
CA ASP A 102 2.63 -20.69 4.22
C ASP A 102 1.66 -21.80 3.74
N ALA A 103 2.20 -22.85 3.11
CA ALA A 103 1.45 -24.04 2.74
C ALA A 103 1.85 -25.23 3.64
N SER A 104 0.86 -25.69 4.39
CA SER A 104 0.74 -26.98 5.08
C SER A 104 1.61 -27.22 6.33
N GLY A 105 1.07 -26.81 7.47
CA GLY A 105 1.22 -27.55 8.73
C GLY A 105 -0.10 -28.18 9.14
N SER A 106 -0.72 -28.98 8.25
CA SER A 106 -1.92 -29.74 8.59
C SER A 106 -1.56 -30.87 9.57
N CYS A 107 -2.42 -30.99 10.58
CA CYS A 107 -2.43 -31.98 11.63
C CYS A 107 -2.33 -33.43 11.12
N SER A 108 -1.51 -34.22 11.81
CA SER A 108 -1.69 -35.67 11.93
C SER A 108 -1.75 -35.99 13.41
N GLY A 109 -2.95 -36.30 13.89
CA GLY A 109 -3.18 -36.83 15.23
C GLY A 109 -2.96 -38.34 15.31
N SER A 110 -3.08 -38.81 16.56
CA SER A 110 -2.89 -40.17 17.11
C SER A 110 -1.42 -40.51 17.42
N ASP A 111 -1.03 -40.99 18.61
CA ASP A 111 -1.68 -41.92 19.52
C ASP A 111 -1.34 -41.67 21.02
N ALA A 112 -2.15 -42.28 21.88
CA ALA A 112 -2.19 -42.16 23.34
C ALA A 112 -0.99 -42.78 24.09
N ASP A 113 -0.72 -42.27 25.31
CA ASP A 113 -0.18 -43.07 26.42
C ASP A 113 -0.70 -42.54 27.78
N PRO A 114 -1.50 -43.32 28.55
CA PRO A 114 -1.97 -42.93 29.87
C PRO A 114 -1.23 -43.70 30.97
N ASP A 115 0.07 -43.47 31.17
CA ASP A 115 0.74 -43.90 32.40
C ASP A 115 2.00 -43.08 32.74
N ALA A 116 1.85 -42.06 33.56
CA ALA A 116 2.95 -41.54 34.39
C ALA A 116 2.40 -40.76 35.60
N SER A 117 2.65 -41.28 36.79
CA SER A 117 2.33 -40.68 38.09
C SER A 117 2.96 -39.29 38.31
N PRO A 118 2.41 -38.43 39.18
CA PRO A 118 2.85 -37.04 39.30
C PRO A 118 4.09 -36.91 40.21
N PRO A 119 5.11 -36.10 39.86
CA PRO A 119 6.13 -35.70 40.80
C PRO A 119 5.69 -34.45 41.58
N ARG A 120 6.23 -34.38 42.79
CA ARG A 120 5.83 -33.55 43.91
C ARG A 120 6.28 -32.10 43.77
N ARG A 121 5.55 -31.23 44.49
CA ARG A 121 5.87 -29.83 44.77
C ARG A 121 7.34 -29.65 45.17
N GLY A 122 8.01 -28.73 44.48
CA GLY A 122 9.25 -28.08 44.90
C GLY A 122 9.15 -26.61 44.58
N ASP A 123 9.13 -25.76 45.61
CA ASP A 123 9.27 -24.32 45.51
C ASP A 123 10.63 -23.98 44.87
N GLY A 124 10.61 -23.12 43.86
CA GLY A 124 11.81 -22.65 43.16
C GLY A 124 11.51 -21.41 42.34
N ALA A 125 11.77 -20.25 42.93
CA ALA A 125 11.72 -18.96 42.26
C ALA A 125 12.65 -18.94 41.04
N GLY A 126 12.05 -18.88 39.85
CA GLY A 126 12.73 -18.70 38.59
C GLY A 126 12.01 -17.61 37.79
N ARG A 127 12.49 -16.38 37.94
CA ARG A 127 12.06 -15.18 37.21
C ARG A 127 12.42 -15.37 35.74
N GLY A 128 11.59 -16.09 34.99
CA GLY A 128 11.61 -16.10 33.54
C GLY A 128 10.95 -14.81 33.08
N GLU A 129 11.75 -13.78 32.83
CA GLU A 129 11.30 -12.66 32.00
C GLU A 129 10.82 -13.27 30.69
N GLU A 130 9.50 -13.27 30.49
CA GLU A 130 8.95 -13.24 29.14
C GLU A 130 9.67 -12.10 28.46
N ARG A 131 10.65 -12.45 27.61
CA ARG A 131 11.13 -11.57 26.57
C ARG A 131 9.87 -11.22 25.80
N ALA A 132 9.28 -10.08 26.15
CA ALA A 132 8.38 -9.33 25.31
C ALA A 132 9.09 -9.28 23.96
N GLY A 133 8.68 -10.19 23.08
CA GLY A 133 9.23 -10.29 21.75
C GLY A 133 9.00 -8.93 21.16
N LYS A 134 10.06 -8.16 20.97
CA LYS A 134 10.03 -7.02 20.07
C LYS A 134 9.69 -7.63 18.73
N SER A 135 8.39 -7.75 18.45
CA SER A 135 7.89 -8.08 17.13
C SER A 135 8.60 -7.10 16.22
N PHE A 136 9.50 -7.60 15.39
CA PHE A 136 10.12 -6.77 14.38
C PHE A 136 8.98 -6.09 13.62
N PRO A 137 8.98 -4.76 13.44
CA PRO A 137 7.86 -4.03 12.83
C PRO A 137 7.35 -4.65 11.52
N LEU A 138 8.25 -5.33 10.78
CA LEU A 138 7.95 -6.11 9.59
C LEU A 138 6.93 -7.24 9.81
N LYS A 139 7.00 -7.99 10.93
CA LYS A 139 6.07 -9.09 11.21
C LYS A 139 4.64 -8.58 11.36
N SER A 140 4.45 -7.47 12.07
CA SER A 140 3.13 -6.83 12.22
C SER A 140 2.59 -6.32 10.88
N VAL A 141 3.45 -5.73 10.04
CA VAL A 141 3.06 -5.24 8.71
C VAL A 141 2.61 -6.40 7.83
N LEU A 142 3.38 -7.49 7.77
CA LEU A 142 3.04 -8.65 6.94
C LEU A 142 1.75 -9.36 7.40
N ALA A 143 1.53 -9.46 8.71
CA ALA A 143 0.29 -10.03 9.25
C ALA A 143 -0.93 -9.14 8.94
N MET A 144 -0.78 -7.83 9.05
CA MET A 144 -1.80 -6.85 8.67
C MET A 144 -2.15 -6.95 7.17
N GLU A 145 -1.13 -6.97 6.31
CA GLU A 145 -1.35 -7.11 4.86
C GLU A 145 -1.97 -8.43 4.49
N LEU A 146 -1.57 -9.54 5.14
CA LEU A 146 -2.23 -10.82 4.94
C LEU A 146 -3.73 -10.67 5.17
N ASN A 147 -4.13 -10.15 6.33
CA ASN A 147 -5.54 -9.97 6.67
C ASN A 147 -6.29 -9.04 5.69
N TRP A 148 -5.68 -7.94 5.26
CA TRP A 148 -6.34 -6.97 4.36
C TRP A 148 -6.51 -7.47 2.93
N TYR A 149 -5.55 -8.26 2.44
CA TYR A 149 -5.50 -8.72 1.05
C TYR A 149 -6.09 -10.11 0.86
N THR A 150 -6.37 -10.87 1.93
CA THR A 150 -7.05 -12.17 1.85
C THR A 150 -8.44 -12.03 1.22
N SER A 151 -8.67 -12.81 0.16
CA SER A 151 -9.94 -12.85 -0.55
C SER A 151 -11.05 -13.51 0.28
N PRO A 152 -12.34 -13.26 -0.03
CA PRO A 152 -13.46 -13.88 0.68
C PRO A 152 -13.37 -15.40 0.71
N GLU A 153 -13.04 -16.03 -0.43
CA GLU A 153 -12.94 -17.49 -0.53
C GLU A 153 -11.76 -18.07 0.28
N GLU A 154 -10.63 -17.38 0.36
CA GLU A 154 -9.48 -17.81 1.18
C GLU A 154 -9.74 -17.65 2.67
N ALA A 155 -10.66 -16.75 3.05
CA ALA A 155 -11.08 -16.59 4.44
C ALA A 155 -11.96 -17.75 4.94
N ASP A 156 -12.56 -18.50 4.01
CA ASP A 156 -13.29 -19.74 4.26
C ASP A 156 -12.35 -20.97 4.14
N ASP A 157 -11.06 -20.79 4.45
CA ASP A 157 -9.99 -21.79 4.42
C ASP A 157 -9.75 -22.46 3.05
N SER A 158 -10.17 -21.81 1.95
CA SER A 158 -9.84 -22.28 0.60
C SER A 158 -8.43 -21.85 0.18
N ALA A 159 -7.79 -22.67 -0.66
CA ALA A 159 -6.50 -22.31 -1.24
C ALA A 159 -6.60 -21.10 -2.18
N ALA A 160 -5.51 -20.34 -2.28
CA ALA A 160 -5.41 -19.22 -3.22
C ALA A 160 -5.65 -19.66 -4.66
N THR A 161 -6.44 -18.86 -5.40
CA THR A 161 -6.74 -19.09 -6.81
C THR A 161 -6.31 -17.90 -7.67
N PHE A 162 -6.38 -18.05 -9.00
CA PHE A 162 -6.20 -16.91 -9.92
C PHE A 162 -7.18 -15.76 -9.63
N ALA A 163 -8.41 -16.08 -9.21
CA ALA A 163 -9.39 -15.06 -8.86
C ALA A 163 -9.03 -14.37 -7.54
N SER A 164 -8.38 -15.06 -6.61
CA SER A 164 -7.87 -14.48 -5.36
C SER A 164 -6.77 -13.45 -5.64
N ASP A 165 -5.89 -13.69 -6.60
CA ASP A 165 -4.92 -12.68 -7.06
C ASP A 165 -5.60 -11.45 -7.68
N VAL A 166 -6.69 -11.65 -8.44
CA VAL A 166 -7.48 -10.53 -9.00
C VAL A 166 -8.14 -9.71 -7.89
N TYR A 167 -8.61 -10.35 -6.82
CA TYR A 167 -9.14 -9.65 -5.63
C TYR A 167 -8.06 -8.80 -4.96
N ARG A 168 -6.85 -9.34 -4.76
CA ARG A 168 -5.71 -8.61 -4.20
C ARG A 168 -5.35 -7.37 -5.03
N LEU A 169 -5.41 -7.48 -6.36
CA LEU A 169 -5.26 -6.32 -7.25
C LEU A 169 -6.37 -5.27 -7.02
N GLY A 170 -7.61 -5.70 -6.79
CA GLY A 170 -8.70 -4.80 -6.41
C GLY A 170 -8.44 -4.03 -5.11
N VAL A 171 -7.95 -4.71 -4.08
CA VAL A 171 -7.55 -4.09 -2.80
C VAL A 171 -6.38 -3.13 -3.00
N LEU A 172 -5.39 -3.48 -3.83
CA LEU A 172 -4.29 -2.59 -4.16
C LEU A 172 -4.77 -1.33 -4.89
N LEU A 173 -5.64 -1.47 -5.89
CA LEU A 173 -6.19 -0.33 -6.63
C LEU A 173 -6.96 0.60 -5.69
N PHE A 174 -7.75 0.04 -4.79
CA PHE A 174 -8.40 0.79 -3.73
C PHE A 174 -7.40 1.59 -2.89
N GLU A 175 -6.35 0.94 -2.42
CA GLU A 175 -5.34 1.55 -1.55
C GLU A 175 -4.51 2.64 -2.27
N LEU A 176 -4.27 2.48 -3.58
CA LEU A 176 -3.57 3.47 -4.40
C LEU A 176 -4.36 4.79 -4.52
N PHE A 177 -5.69 4.71 -4.62
CA PHE A 177 -6.56 5.87 -4.85
C PHE A 177 -7.23 6.43 -3.58
N CYS A 178 -7.17 5.68 -2.47
CA CYS A 178 -7.64 6.15 -1.17
C CYS A 178 -6.48 6.64 -0.30
N THR A 179 -6.56 7.90 0.13
CA THR A 179 -5.69 8.46 1.17
C THR A 179 -6.47 8.57 2.47
N PHE A 180 -5.78 8.36 3.59
CA PHE A 180 -6.37 8.43 4.93
C PHE A 180 -5.60 9.45 5.77
N GLU A 181 -6.32 10.23 6.57
CA GLU A 181 -5.71 11.20 7.49
C GLU A 181 -5.02 10.49 8.66
N THR A 182 -5.58 9.36 9.09
CA THR A 182 -5.06 8.57 10.20
C THR A 182 -4.93 7.09 9.83
N MET A 183 -4.00 6.39 10.50
CA MET A 183 -3.88 4.93 10.36
C MET A 183 -5.13 4.19 10.84
N GLU A 184 -5.86 4.75 11.81
CA GLU A 184 -7.11 4.16 12.30
C GLU A 184 -8.20 4.17 11.23
N ASP A 185 -8.35 5.28 10.50
CA ASP A 185 -9.30 5.37 9.39
C ASP A 185 -8.94 4.42 8.26
N LYS A 186 -7.64 4.28 7.99
CA LYS A 186 -7.13 3.27 7.06
C LYS A 186 -7.48 1.86 7.53
N MET A 187 -7.22 1.52 8.79
CA MET A 187 -7.58 0.22 9.36
C MET A 187 -9.08 -0.05 9.26
N ARG A 188 -9.93 0.96 9.52
CA ARG A 188 -11.39 0.85 9.42
C ARG A 188 -11.85 0.66 7.98
N ALA A 189 -11.26 1.37 7.02
CA ALA A 189 -11.61 1.26 5.61
C ALA A 189 -11.10 -0.06 5.01
N MET A 190 -9.89 -0.48 5.36
CA MET A 190 -9.27 -1.74 4.95
C MET A 190 -9.79 -2.95 5.74
N ALA A 191 -10.55 -2.72 6.82
CA ALA A 191 -11.17 -3.78 7.57
C ALA A 191 -11.95 -4.68 6.62
N THR A 192 -11.70 -5.98 6.73
CA THR A 192 -12.23 -7.00 5.83
C THR A 192 -13.74 -6.88 5.65
N ALA A 193 -14.49 -6.50 6.70
CA ALA A 193 -15.92 -6.25 6.59
C ALA A 193 -16.30 -5.17 5.56
N ASN A 194 -15.60 -4.03 5.48
CA ASN A 194 -15.96 -2.96 4.55
C ASN A 194 -15.59 -3.31 3.10
N LEU A 195 -14.39 -3.84 2.88
CA LEU A 195 -13.94 -4.23 1.54
C LEU A 195 -14.67 -5.46 1.01
N ARG A 196 -14.96 -6.47 1.85
CA ARG A 196 -15.74 -7.66 1.44
C ARG A 196 -17.18 -7.33 1.09
N HIS A 197 -17.78 -6.35 1.76
CA HIS A 197 -19.09 -5.82 1.38
C HIS A 197 -19.02 -4.80 0.23
N ARG A 198 -17.82 -4.51 -0.30
CA ARG A 198 -17.56 -3.53 -1.38
C ARG A 198 -18.03 -2.12 -1.05
N VAL A 199 -17.98 -1.75 0.22
CA VAL A 199 -18.30 -0.40 0.68
C VAL A 199 -17.09 0.49 0.43
N LEU A 200 -17.18 1.31 -0.62
CA LEU A 200 -16.13 2.27 -0.98
C LEU A 200 -16.38 3.62 -0.32
N PRO A 201 -15.33 4.32 0.18
CA PRO A 201 -15.45 5.67 0.71
C PRO A 201 -16.00 6.66 -0.34
N PRO A 202 -16.88 7.61 0.06
CA PRO A 202 -17.50 8.56 -0.87
C PRO A 202 -16.50 9.37 -1.71
N GLN A 203 -15.33 9.70 -1.14
CA GLN A 203 -14.26 10.41 -1.82
C GLN A 203 -13.72 9.66 -3.03
N LEU A 204 -13.64 8.32 -2.97
CA LEU A 204 -13.20 7.50 -4.09
C LEU A 204 -14.28 7.50 -5.19
N LEU A 205 -15.54 7.32 -4.81
CA LEU A 205 -16.67 7.30 -5.73
C LEU A 205 -16.87 8.64 -6.46
N LEU A 206 -16.64 9.75 -5.77
CA LEU A 206 -16.85 11.09 -6.31
C LEU A 206 -15.66 11.56 -7.17
N LYS A 207 -14.42 11.34 -6.70
CA LYS A 207 -13.21 11.84 -7.37
C LYS A 207 -12.72 10.92 -8.48
N TRP A 208 -12.90 9.60 -8.31
CA TRP A 208 -12.33 8.56 -9.17
C TRP A 208 -13.39 7.50 -9.54
N PRO A 209 -14.47 7.89 -10.24
CA PRO A 209 -15.61 6.99 -10.49
C PRO A 209 -15.25 5.78 -11.36
N LYS A 210 -14.30 5.92 -12.30
CA LYS A 210 -13.87 4.82 -13.16
C LYS A 210 -13.10 3.78 -12.35
N GLU A 211 -12.18 4.25 -11.51
CA GLU A 211 -11.35 3.43 -10.62
C GLU A 211 -12.21 2.75 -9.56
N ALA A 212 -13.16 3.47 -8.96
CA ALA A 212 -14.10 2.91 -8.00
C ALA A 212 -14.94 1.78 -8.61
N SER A 213 -15.45 1.98 -9.84
CA SER A 213 -16.19 0.94 -10.56
C SER A 213 -15.31 -0.29 -10.83
N PHE A 214 -14.04 -0.07 -11.20
CA PHE A 214 -13.12 -1.17 -11.43
C PHE A 214 -12.75 -1.90 -10.14
N CYS A 215 -12.49 -1.18 -9.04
CA CYS A 215 -12.31 -1.74 -7.70
C CYS A 215 -13.47 -2.68 -7.31
N GLN A 216 -14.72 -2.25 -7.51
CA GLN A 216 -15.90 -3.07 -7.21
C GLN A 216 -15.98 -4.35 -8.04
N LEU A 217 -15.54 -4.29 -9.30
CA LEU A 217 -15.48 -5.44 -10.19
C LEU A 217 -14.39 -6.45 -9.74
N LEU A 218 -13.19 -5.95 -9.41
CA LEU A 218 -12.08 -6.80 -8.97
C LEU A 218 -12.34 -7.44 -7.61
N MET A 219 -12.99 -6.71 -6.70
CA MET A 219 -13.31 -7.18 -5.34
C MET A 219 -14.67 -7.87 -5.23
N HIS A 220 -15.22 -8.39 -6.32
CA HIS A 220 -16.50 -9.11 -6.27
C HIS A 220 -16.40 -10.35 -5.35
N PRO A 221 -17.37 -10.59 -4.43
CA PRO A 221 -17.28 -11.73 -3.49
C PRO A 221 -17.26 -13.08 -4.20
N VAL A 222 -18.01 -13.21 -5.29
CA VAL A 222 -18.02 -14.41 -6.16
C VAL A 222 -16.80 -14.41 -7.09
N PRO A 223 -15.85 -15.36 -6.95
CA PRO A 223 -14.59 -15.38 -7.71
C PRO A 223 -14.76 -15.41 -9.24
N GLU A 224 -15.76 -16.14 -9.74
CA GLU A 224 -16.00 -16.39 -11.16
C GLU A 224 -16.43 -15.14 -11.93
N THR A 225 -16.94 -14.14 -11.22
CA THR A 225 -17.39 -12.87 -11.81
C THR A 225 -16.24 -11.88 -12.00
N ARG A 226 -15.09 -12.13 -11.35
CA ARG A 226 -13.91 -11.28 -11.47
C ARG A 226 -13.30 -11.45 -12.87
N PRO A 227 -12.68 -10.40 -13.45
CA PRO A 227 -12.13 -10.47 -14.79
C PRO A 227 -10.89 -11.36 -14.83
N LYS A 228 -10.78 -12.17 -15.89
CA LYS A 228 -9.55 -12.94 -16.16
C LYS A 228 -8.40 -12.02 -16.55
N MET A 229 -7.19 -12.34 -16.09
CA MET A 229 -5.98 -11.54 -16.32
C MET A 229 -5.71 -11.23 -17.80
N ARG A 230 -5.81 -12.25 -18.67
CA ARG A 230 -5.38 -12.18 -20.07
C ARG A 230 -6.20 -11.25 -20.96
N PHE A 231 -7.44 -10.92 -20.57
CA PHE A 231 -8.32 -10.12 -21.44
C PHE A 231 -9.13 -9.07 -20.66
N GLY A 232 -9.81 -9.45 -19.58
CA GLY A 232 -10.68 -8.54 -18.85
C GLY A 232 -9.89 -7.52 -18.01
N MET A 233 -8.90 -7.98 -17.25
CA MET A 233 -8.17 -7.13 -16.31
C MET A 233 -7.33 -6.07 -17.05
N LEU A 234 -6.48 -6.48 -17.99
CA LEU A 234 -5.61 -5.55 -18.73
C LEU A 234 -6.40 -4.58 -19.62
N LEU A 235 -7.59 -4.98 -20.10
CA LEU A 235 -8.48 -4.07 -20.82
C LEU A 235 -9.08 -3.02 -19.88
N GLY A 236 -9.47 -3.41 -18.67
CA GLY A 236 -9.89 -2.49 -17.61
C GLY A 236 -8.79 -1.49 -17.25
N VAL A 237 -7.54 -1.95 -17.10
CA VAL A 237 -6.38 -1.06 -16.87
C VAL A 237 -6.23 -0.05 -18.01
N LYS A 238 -6.30 -0.52 -19.27
CA LYS A 238 -6.25 0.37 -20.45
C LYS A 238 -7.40 1.36 -20.49
N PHE A 239 -8.57 1.00 -19.99
CA PHE A 239 -9.73 1.88 -19.88
C PHE A 239 -9.51 2.98 -18.83
N LEU A 240 -8.89 2.67 -17.69
CA LEU A 240 -8.54 3.66 -16.66
C LEU A 240 -7.50 4.68 -17.16
N LEU A 241 -6.61 4.28 -18.07
CA LEU A 241 -5.58 5.14 -18.65
C LEU A 241 -6.09 6.08 -19.77
N ARG A 242 -7.38 6.04 -20.12
CA ARG A 242 -8.02 6.90 -21.13
C ARG A 242 -8.91 7.96 -20.50
#